data_AF-A0A929T5I2-F1
#
_entry.id   AF-A0A929T5I2-F1
#
_cell.length_a   1.000
_cell.length_b   1.000
_cell.length_c   1.000
_cell.angle_alpha   90.00
_cell.angle_beta   90.00
_cell.angle_gamma   90.00
#
_symmetry.space_group_name_H-M   'P 1'
#
loop_
_entity.id
_entity.type
_entity.pdbx_description
1 polymer ?
#
loop_
_entity_poly.entity_id
_entity_poly.type
_entity_poly.pdbx_seq_one_letter_code
_entity_poly.pdbx_strand_id
1 'polypeptide(L)'
;MQTFSPVKEGKVRAIYDVGNGTIMVATDRISAFDVVLPTRIEGKGQVLTQMSRFWFDFTKELVGNHMISCDTKDMPEFFRTPDFEKRSMLCKKLNMLPLEC
;
A
#
# COMPACT_ATOMS: atom_id res chain seq x y z
N MET A 1 19.43 11.73 0.78
CA MET A 1 18.24 10.84 0.77
C MET A 1 17.22 11.38 1.75
N GLN A 2 16.00 11.68 1.30
CA GLN A 2 14.91 12.10 2.19
C GLN A 2 14.39 10.88 2.97
N THR A 3 14.16 11.02 4.27
CA THR A 3 13.59 9.97 5.11
C THR A 3 12.08 10.15 5.22
N PHE A 4 11.35 9.03 5.32
CA PHE A 4 9.90 9.03 5.46
C PHE A 4 9.48 8.24 6.69
N SER A 5 8.54 8.79 7.45
CA SER A 5 7.80 8.08 8.50
C SER A 5 6.35 7.91 8.07
N PRO A 6 5.67 6.84 8.52
CA PRO A 6 4.28 6.63 8.18
C PRO A 6 3.41 7.68 8.86
N VAL A 7 2.54 8.33 8.09
CA VAL A 7 1.54 9.26 8.60
C VAL A 7 0.35 8.53 9.22
N LYS A 8 0.14 7.27 8.83
CA LYS A 8 -0.87 6.39 9.40
C LYS A 8 -0.42 4.94 9.33
N GLU A 9 -0.55 4.24 10.44
CA GLU A 9 -0.40 2.79 10.49
C GLU A 9 -1.74 2.14 10.84
N GLY A 10 -2.26 1.35 9.90
CA GLY A 10 -3.35 0.43 10.17
C GLY A 10 -2.84 -0.93 10.66
N LYS A 11 -3.78 -1.84 10.90
CA LYS A 11 -3.47 -3.22 11.31
C LYS A 11 -2.47 -3.90 10.36
N VAL A 12 -2.65 -3.73 9.05
CA VAL A 12 -1.87 -4.45 8.03
C VAL A 12 -1.18 -3.56 6.99
N ARG A 13 -1.41 -2.24 6.99
CA ARG A 13 -0.81 -1.30 6.03
C ARG A 13 -0.22 -0.10 6.74
N ALA A 14 0.90 0.41 6.22
CA ALA A 14 1.46 1.71 6.56
C ALA A 14 1.28 2.67 5.38
N ILE A 15 0.92 3.92 5.67
CA ILE A 15 0.71 4.97 4.67
C ILE A 15 1.76 6.05 4.89
N TYR A 16 2.47 6.42 3.84
CA TYR A 16 3.47 7.47 3.83
C TYR A 16 3.00 8.60 2.92
N ASP A 17 3.12 9.84 3.38
CA ASP A 17 2.89 11.01 2.55
C ASP A 17 4.18 11.35 1.78
N VAL A 18 4.09 11.44 0.45
CA VAL A 18 5.22 11.79 -0.44
C VAL A 18 5.00 13.12 -1.17
N GLY A 19 4.12 13.97 -0.64
CA GLY A 19 3.78 15.28 -1.18
C GLY A 19 2.68 15.20 -2.24
N ASN A 20 3.03 14.76 -3.45
CA ASN A 20 2.10 14.68 -4.60
C ASN A 20 1.26 13.39 -4.64
N GLY A 21 1.51 12.46 -3.72
CA GLY A 21 0.79 11.19 -3.62
C GLY A 21 0.99 10.57 -2.24
N THR A 22 0.58 9.31 -2.12
CA THR A 22 0.82 8.50 -0.92
C THR A 22 1.42 7.17 -1.31
N ILE A 23 2.39 6.67 -0.54
CA ILE A 23 2.83 5.28 -0.66
C ILE A 23 2.07 4.44 0.36
N MET A 24 1.36 3.44 -0.13
CA MET A 24 0.72 2.41 0.69
C MET A 24 1.59 1.17 0.71
N VAL A 25 2.08 0.78 1.89
CA VAL A 25 2.91 -0.41 2.09
C VAL A 25 2.11 -1.47 2.82
N ALA A 26 1.90 -2.62 2.19
CA ALA A 26 1.29 -3.78 2.82
C ALA A 26 2.33 -4.56 3.62
N THR A 27 2.03 -4.79 4.90
CA THR A 27 2.91 -5.54 5.81
C THR A 27 2.55 -7.02 5.82
N ASP A 28 3.43 -7.84 6.38
CA ASP A 28 3.18 -9.27 6.66
C ASP A 28 2.40 -9.50 7.96
N ARG A 29 1.98 -8.42 8.64
CA ARG A 29 1.05 -8.50 9.78
C ARG A 29 -0.30 -9.03 9.31
N ILE A 30 -0.96 -9.75 10.20
CA ILE A 30 -2.31 -10.26 10.05
C ILE A 30 -3.10 -9.91 11.31
N SER A 31 -4.41 -9.73 11.16
CA SER A 31 -5.31 -9.46 12.28
C SER A 31 -6.54 -10.33 12.20
N ALA A 32 -7.03 -10.76 13.35
CA ALA A 32 -8.31 -11.45 13.52
C ALA A 32 -9.00 -10.90 14.77
N PHE A 33 -10.33 -10.80 14.75
CA PHE A 33 -11.12 -10.24 15.85
C PHE A 33 -10.58 -8.89 16.35
N ASP A 34 -10.28 -7.99 15.41
CA ASP A 34 -9.70 -6.66 15.65
C ASP A 34 -8.32 -6.60 16.32
N VAL A 35 -7.68 -7.74 16.58
CA VAL A 35 -6.35 -7.82 17.18
C VAL A 35 -5.30 -8.18 16.13
N VAL A 36 -4.19 -7.46 16.10
CA VAL A 36 -3.01 -7.84 15.30
C VAL A 36 -2.33 -9.02 15.97
N LEU A 37 -2.15 -10.12 15.23
CA LEU A 37 -1.53 -11.33 15.76
C LEU A 37 -0.01 -11.13 15.89
N PRO A 38 0.64 -11.77 16.88
CA PRO A 38 2.10 -11.69 17.04
C PRO A 38 2.86 -12.35 15.87
N THR A 39 2.24 -13.34 15.24
CA THR A 39 2.81 -14.07 14.09
C THR A 39 2.65 -13.28 12.79
N ARG A 40 3.66 -13.35 11.93
CA ARG A 40 3.64 -12.78 10.59
C ARG A 40 3.44 -13.88 9.55
N ILE A 41 2.80 -13.53 8.44
CA ILE A 41 2.70 -14.41 7.26
C ILE A 41 3.66 -13.87 6.21
N GLU A 42 4.82 -14.50 6.08
CA GLU A 42 5.87 -14.07 5.17
C GLU A 42 5.36 -13.93 3.72
N GLY A 43 5.67 -12.81 3.09
CA GLY A 43 5.28 -12.53 1.70
C GLY A 43 3.81 -12.14 1.51
N LYS A 44 2.97 -12.16 2.55
CA LYS A 44 1.56 -11.77 2.48
C LYS A 44 1.39 -10.35 1.94
N GLY A 45 2.21 -9.40 2.38
CA GLY A 45 2.15 -8.02 1.90
C GLY A 45 2.38 -7.91 0.40
N GLN A 46 3.32 -8.70 -0.13
CA GLN A 46 3.62 -8.75 -1.56
C GLN A 46 2.45 -9.34 -2.35
N VAL A 47 1.96 -10.52 -1.94
CA VAL A 47 0.84 -11.19 -2.61
C VAL A 47 -0.41 -10.30 -2.67
N LEU A 48 -0.78 -9.69 -1.54
CA LEU A 48 -1.98 -8.84 -1.48
C LEU A 48 -1.85 -7.58 -2.33
N THR A 49 -0.66 -6.97 -2.38
CA THR A 49 -0.43 -5.79 -3.23
C THR A 49 -0.51 -6.14 -4.71
N GLN A 50 0.09 -7.27 -5.12
CA GLN A 50 0.00 -7.72 -6.52
C GLN A 50 -1.42 -8.13 -6.90
N MET A 51 -2.18 -8.74 -5.98
CA MET A 51 -3.59 -9.04 -6.19
C MET A 51 -4.44 -7.77 -6.35
N SER A 52 -4.20 -6.74 -5.51
CA SER A 52 -4.86 -5.44 -5.69
C SER A 52 -4.52 -4.81 -7.04
N ARG A 53 -3.24 -4.83 -7.45
CA ARG A 53 -2.81 -4.36 -8.77
C ARG A 53 -3.59 -5.04 -9.89
N PHE A 54 -3.66 -6.38 -9.87
CA PHE A 54 -4.41 -7.14 -10.87
C PHE A 54 -5.87 -6.66 -10.98
N TRP A 55 -6.56 -6.52 -9.84
CA TRP A 55 -7.96 -6.09 -9.85
C TRP A 55 -8.14 -4.64 -10.30
N PHE A 56 -7.23 -3.74 -9.91
CA PHE A 56 -7.26 -2.36 -10.40
C PHE A 56 -7.04 -2.27 -11.91
N ASP A 57 -6.11 -3.07 -12.45
CA ASP A 57 -5.87 -3.13 -13.90
C ASP A 57 -7.06 -3.76 -14.63
N PHE A 58 -7.65 -4.82 -14.07
CA PHE A 58 -8.78 -5.53 -14.66
C PHE A 58 -10.06 -4.68 -14.74
N THR A 59 -10.28 -3.81 -13.75
CA THR A 59 -11.53 -3.03 -13.61
C THR A 59 -11.40 -1.56 -14.03
N LYS A 60 -10.23 -1.12 -14.50
CA LYS A 60 -9.92 0.30 -14.77
C LYS A 60 -10.87 1.00 -15.75
N GLU A 61 -11.45 0.26 -16.70
CA GLU A 61 -12.40 0.78 -17.69
C GLU A 61 -13.83 0.92 -17.14
N LEU A 62 -14.14 0.23 -16.03
CA LEU A 62 -15.44 0.27 -15.38
C LEU A 62 -15.50 1.35 -14.29
N VAL A 63 -14.43 1.47 -13.50
CA VAL A 63 -14.37 2.40 -12.37
C VAL A 63 -12.96 2.95 -12.19
N GLY A 64 -12.87 4.28 -12.01
CA GLY A 64 -11.62 4.94 -11.69
C GLY A 64 -11.08 4.49 -10.32
N ASN A 65 -9.77 4.29 -10.23
CA ASN A 65 -9.11 3.89 -8.99
C ASN A 65 -7.92 4.81 -8.66
N HIS A 66 -7.36 4.61 -7.46
CA HIS A 66 -6.31 5.46 -6.92
C HIS A 66 -4.88 5.04 -7.30
N MET A 67 -4.70 3.86 -7.91
CA MET A 67 -3.38 3.32 -8.17
C MET A 67 -2.69 4.13 -9.26
N ILE A 68 -1.46 4.56 -9.01
CA ILE A 68 -0.59 5.21 -10.00
C ILE A 68 0.46 4.21 -10.48
N SER A 69 1.16 3.56 -9.54
CA SER A 69 2.17 2.54 -9.86
C SER A 69 2.39 1.58 -8.69
N CYS A 70 2.86 0.37 -9.00
CA CYS A 70 3.38 -0.60 -8.04
C CYS A 70 4.88 -0.88 -8.24
N ASP A 71 5.55 -0.17 -9.16
CA ASP A 71 7.00 -0.24 -9.33
C ASP A 71 7.66 0.78 -8.40
N THR A 72 8.58 0.30 -7.55
CA THR A 72 9.31 1.15 -6.61
C THR A 72 10.18 2.18 -7.32
N LYS A 73 10.56 1.96 -8.58
CA LYS A 73 11.31 2.94 -9.40
C LYS A 73 10.54 4.25 -9.57
N ASP A 74 9.22 4.22 -9.54
CA ASP A 74 8.36 5.40 -9.64
C ASP A 74 8.17 6.12 -8.29
N MET A 75 8.77 5.60 -7.22
CA MET A 75 8.66 6.12 -5.85
C MET A 75 9.94 6.90 -5.46
N PRO A 76 9.92 7.70 -4.38
CA PRO A 76 11.13 8.30 -3.83
C PRO A 76 12.21 7.26 -3.51
N GLU A 77 13.48 7.66 -3.55
CA GLU A 77 14.64 6.79 -3.36
C GLU A 77 14.55 5.93 -2.09
N PHE A 78 13.94 6.46 -1.03
CA PHE A 78 13.67 5.75 0.23
C PHE A 78 12.96 4.40 0.05
N PHE A 79 12.05 4.30 -0.92
CA PHE A 79 11.24 3.12 -1.18
C PHE A 79 11.85 2.19 -2.24
N ARG A 80 13.02 2.52 -2.79
CA ARG A 80 13.67 1.74 -3.87
C ARG A 80 14.56 0.63 -3.31
N THR A 81 14.06 -0.08 -2.30
CA THR A 81 14.78 -1.18 -1.63
C THR A 81 13.95 -2.47 -1.69
N PRO A 82 14.60 -3.65 -1.51
CA PRO A 82 13.90 -4.94 -1.53
C PRO A 82 12.74 -5.03 -0.51
N ASP A 83 12.85 -4.31 0.61
CA ASP A 83 11.82 -4.31 1.66
C ASP A 83 10.48 -3.74 1.20
N PHE A 84 10.50 -2.83 0.22
CA PHE A 84 9.29 -2.21 -0.33
C PHE A 84 8.83 -2.85 -1.64
N GLU A 85 9.66 -3.69 -2.24
CA GLU A 85 9.41 -4.30 -3.53
C GLU A 85 8.18 -5.23 -3.49
N LYS A 86 7.33 -5.11 -4.52
CA LYS A 86 6.08 -5.86 -4.71
C LYS A 86 5.01 -5.68 -3.63
N ARG A 87 5.29 -4.98 -2.53
CA ARG A 87 4.35 -4.73 -1.42
C ARG A 87 3.96 -3.26 -1.25
N SER A 88 4.48 -2.38 -2.10
CA SER A 88 4.22 -0.94 -2.06
C SER A 88 3.43 -0.50 -3.29
N MET A 89 2.57 0.48 -3.11
CA MET A 89 1.76 1.09 -4.16
C MET A 89 1.80 2.61 -4.02
N LEU A 90 2.16 3.31 -5.09
CA LEU A 90 2.00 4.75 -5.21
C LEU A 90 0.56 5.04 -5.61
N CYS A 91 -0.13 5.82 -4.78
CA CYS A 91 -1.54 6.15 -4.94
C CYS A 91 -1.75 7.67 -5.02
N LYS A 92 -2.85 8.05 -5.69
CA LYS A 92 -3.42 9.40 -5.64
C LYS A 92 -3.90 9.70 -4.22
N LYS A 93 -3.69 10.94 -3.77
CA LYS A 93 -4.38 11.45 -2.56
C LYS A 93 -5.87 11.59 -2.87
N LEU A 94 -6.70 11.11 -1.96
CA LEU A 94 -8.16 11.16 -2.07
C LEU A 94 -8.78 11.70 -0.79
N ASN A 95 -9.93 12.37 -0.95
CA ASN A 95 -10.83 12.68 0.16
C ASN A 95 -11.74 11.47 0.38
N MET A 96 -11.48 10.70 1.44
CA MET A 96 -12.22 9.48 1.73
C MET A 96 -13.65 9.80 2.19
N LEU A 97 -14.63 9.10 1.62
CA LEU A 97 -15.97 9.06 2.19
C LEU A 97 -15.95 8.19 3.47
N PRO A 98 -16.53 8.64 4.59
CA PRO A 98 -16.49 7.90 5.86
C PRO A 98 -17.55 6.78 5.89
N LEU A 99 -17.46 5.83 4.94
CA LEU A 99 -18.39 4.71 4.77
C LEU A 99 -17.60 3.45 4.35
N GLU A 100 -18.04 2.29 4.81
CA GLU A 100 -17.60 0.97 4.31
C GLU A 100 -18.65 0.43 3.32
N CYS A 101 -18.23 0.03 2.12
CA CYS A 101 -19.11 -0.48 1.04
C CYS A 101 -19.20 -2.00 1.03
#